data_AF-A0A443HNI6-F1
#
_entry.id   AF-A0A443HNI6-F1
#
_cell.length_a   1.000
_cell.length_b   1.000
_cell.length_c   1.000
_cell.angle_alpha   90.00
_cell.angle_beta   90.00
_cell.angle_gamma   90.00
#
_symmetry.space_group_name_H-M   'P 1'
#
loop_
_entity.id
_entity.type
_entity.pdbx_description
1 polymer ?
#
loop_
_entity_poly.entity_id
_entity_poly.type
_entity_poly.pdbx_seq_one_letter_code
_entity_poly.pdbx_strand_id
1 'polypeptide(L)'
;MSHSASRTWVSAETKEYEAFVKLCENVFYVAPYSPFVPRSWPDWIAHRLTVKEEARKEIVKRLAAREAQRKTGNKRKVEPLLGGKDFDDYLTRVLSRESIWIPSIAERPDRPQAPWPCQDELQHEGSHRNKSGFSRFAPLPRVPGNATVNWKQRAQVKQFSFDEIGLPVTTKEEQLEIDEELLMLIGYALMKELDN
;
A
#
# COMPACT_ATOMS: atom_id res chain seq x y z
N MET A 1 -24.95 29.20 -18.29
CA MET A 1 -24.41 29.89 -17.09
C MET A 1 -22.90 29.95 -17.20
N SER A 2 -22.31 31.13 -17.45
CA SER A 2 -20.85 31.27 -17.58
C SER A 2 -20.23 31.52 -16.21
N HIS A 3 -19.40 30.60 -15.72
CA HIS A 3 -18.57 30.85 -14.54
C HIS A 3 -17.28 31.53 -14.98
N SER A 4 -17.20 32.85 -14.79
CA SER A 4 -15.95 33.60 -14.90
C SER A 4 -15.19 33.45 -13.60
N ALA A 5 -14.25 32.52 -13.52
CA ALA A 5 -13.36 32.39 -12.38
C ALA A 5 -12.17 33.35 -12.57
N SER A 6 -12.38 34.64 -12.29
CA SER A 6 -11.28 35.60 -12.28
C SER A 6 -10.37 35.28 -11.09
N ARG A 7 -9.15 34.81 -11.39
CA ARG A 7 -8.11 34.63 -10.36
C ARG A 7 -7.51 36.00 -10.05
N THR A 8 -8.11 36.72 -9.12
CA THR A 8 -7.51 37.95 -8.58
C THR A 8 -6.40 37.57 -7.60
N TRP A 9 -5.26 38.24 -7.72
CA TRP A 9 -4.19 38.11 -6.74
C TRP A 9 -4.61 38.84 -5.47
N VAL A 10 -4.79 38.08 -4.40
CA VAL A 10 -5.14 38.60 -3.07
C VAL A 10 -3.93 38.42 -2.16
N SER A 11 -3.64 39.45 -1.35
CA SER A 11 -2.55 39.44 -0.38
C SER A 11 -2.74 38.32 0.65
N ALA A 12 -1.65 37.90 1.29
CA ALA A 12 -1.73 36.87 2.34
C ALA A 12 -2.55 37.35 3.56
N GLU A 13 -2.46 38.64 3.90
CA GLU A 13 -3.21 39.25 5.00
C GLU A 13 -4.71 39.25 4.72
N THR A 14 -5.12 39.67 3.52
CA THR A 14 -6.53 39.68 3.12
C THR A 14 -7.12 38.26 3.12
N LYS A 15 -6.34 37.25 2.68
CA LYS A 15 -6.77 35.83 2.77
C LYS A 15 -6.97 35.35 4.21
N GLU A 16 -6.10 35.74 5.14
CA GLU A 16 -6.25 35.38 6.55
C GLU A 16 -7.44 36.12 7.19
N TYR A 17 -7.69 37.37 6.78
CA TYR A 17 -8.86 38.13 7.24
C TYR A 17 -10.18 37.52 6.74
N GLU A 18 -10.26 37.16 5.45
CA GLU A 18 -11.40 36.43 4.90
C GLU A 18 -11.62 35.09 5.62
N ALA A 19 -10.55 34.37 5.97
CA ALA A 19 -10.64 33.13 6.73
C ALA A 19 -11.19 33.36 8.15
N PHE A 20 -10.80 34.46 8.81
CA PHE A 20 -11.34 34.86 10.11
C PHE A 20 -12.83 35.19 10.02
N VAL A 21 -13.26 36.00 9.04
CA VAL A 21 -14.68 36.33 8.84
C VAL A 21 -15.50 35.06 8.63
N LYS A 22 -15.03 34.16 7.76
CA LYS A 22 -15.68 32.86 7.52
C LYS A 22 -15.75 31.98 8.77
N LEU A 23 -14.72 31.99 9.62
CA LEU A 23 -14.77 31.30 10.91
C LEU A 23 -15.87 31.90 11.78
N CYS A 24 -15.89 33.21 11.96
CA CYS A 24 -16.89 33.89 12.79
C CYS A 24 -18.31 33.59 12.32
N GLU A 25 -18.57 33.68 11.01
CA GLU A 25 -19.88 33.36 10.42
C GLU A 25 -20.30 31.91 10.71
N ASN A 26 -19.40 30.94 10.50
CA ASN A 26 -19.71 29.53 10.72
C ASN A 26 -19.91 29.21 12.21
N VAL A 27 -19.07 29.77 13.07
CA VAL A 27 -19.03 29.41 14.49
C VAL A 27 -20.11 30.16 15.29
N PHE A 28 -20.56 31.32 14.83
CA PHE A 28 -21.64 32.07 15.48
C PHE A 28 -22.91 31.22 15.67
N TYR A 29 -23.27 30.41 14.68
CA TYR A 29 -24.45 29.54 14.76
C TYR A 29 -24.22 28.24 15.55
N VAL A 30 -22.98 27.75 15.60
CA VAL A 30 -22.66 26.44 16.21
C VAL A 30 -22.30 26.57 17.69
N ALA A 31 -21.50 27.58 18.05
CA ALA A 31 -20.96 27.74 19.39
C ALA A 31 -20.75 29.23 19.76
N PRO A 32 -21.84 30.01 19.90
CA PRO A 32 -21.79 31.47 20.08
C PRO A 32 -21.05 31.92 21.36
N TYR A 33 -21.03 31.08 22.39
CA TYR A 33 -20.47 31.42 23.70
C TYR A 33 -19.17 30.66 24.02
N SER A 34 -18.58 29.96 23.06
CA SER A 34 -17.34 29.21 23.31
C SER A 34 -16.18 30.17 23.63
N PRO A 35 -15.41 29.91 24.71
CA PRO A 35 -14.24 30.71 25.07
C PRO A 35 -13.01 30.37 24.19
N PHE A 36 -13.07 29.29 23.41
CA PHE A 36 -11.96 28.82 22.58
C PHE A 36 -12.00 29.36 21.15
N VAL A 37 -13.00 30.18 20.83
CA VAL A 37 -13.18 30.74 19.48
C VAL A 37 -12.67 32.17 19.50
N PRO A 38 -11.70 32.52 18.63
CA PRO A 38 -11.21 33.89 18.54
C PRO A 38 -12.33 34.81 18.07
N ARG A 39 -12.62 35.86 18.86
CA ARG A 39 -13.68 36.84 18.57
C ARG A 39 -13.15 38.10 17.90
N SER A 40 -11.87 38.41 18.13
CA SER A 40 -11.20 39.56 17.55
C SER A 40 -10.10 39.13 16.59
N TRP A 41 -9.73 40.02 15.68
CA TRP A 41 -8.63 39.80 14.75
C TRP A 41 -7.29 39.52 15.46
N PRO A 42 -6.90 40.26 16.52
CA PRO A 42 -5.72 39.92 17.32
C PRO A 42 -5.77 38.52 17.93
N ASP A 43 -6.93 38.10 18.47
CA ASP A 43 -7.09 36.76 19.05
C ASP A 43 -6.94 35.68 17.98
N TRP A 44 -7.46 35.92 16.78
CA TRP A 44 -7.30 35.02 15.64
C TRP A 44 -5.82 34.86 15.26
N ILE A 45 -5.08 35.96 15.16
CA ILE A 45 -3.65 35.92 14.86
C ILE A 45 -2.88 35.18 15.95
N ALA A 46 -3.17 35.44 17.23
CA ALA A 46 -2.56 34.74 18.35
C ALA A 46 -2.85 33.22 18.27
N HIS A 47 -4.10 32.84 18.05
CA HIS A 47 -4.50 31.44 17.88
C HIS A 47 -3.83 30.78 16.66
N ARG A 48 -3.71 31.46 15.53
CA ARG A 48 -3.01 30.94 14.35
C ARG A 48 -1.52 30.73 14.62
N LEU A 49 -0.92 31.60 15.41
CA LEU A 49 0.48 31.49 15.81
C LEU A 49 0.69 30.30 16.76
N THR A 50 -0.15 30.13 17.78
CA THR A 50 -0.07 28.97 18.69
C THR A 50 -0.22 27.65 17.95
N VAL A 51 -1.21 27.52 17.06
CA VAL A 51 -1.41 26.31 16.24
C VAL A 51 -0.18 26.01 15.38
N LYS A 52 0.45 27.02 14.78
CA LYS A 52 1.67 26.84 13.99
C LYS A 52 2.85 26.41 14.86
N GLU A 53 2.99 26.97 16.06
CA GLU A 53 4.02 26.57 17.01
C GLU A 53 3.83 25.13 17.51
N GLU A 54 2.61 24.73 17.83
CA GLU A 54 2.28 23.37 18.24
C GLU A 54 2.57 22.35 17.13
N ALA A 55 2.16 22.66 15.89
CA ALA A 55 2.47 21.84 14.73
C ALA A 55 3.99 21.67 14.53
N ARG A 56 4.76 22.76 14.72
CA ARG A 56 6.23 22.71 14.69
C ARG A 56 6.80 21.83 15.80
N LYS A 57 6.32 22.01 17.05
CA LYS A 57 6.75 21.20 18.20
C LYS A 57 6.48 19.72 17.97
N GLU A 58 5.32 19.38 17.41
CA GLU A 58 4.95 17.99 17.10
C GLU A 58 5.85 17.38 16.01
N ILE A 59 6.15 18.13 14.95
CA ILE A 59 7.10 17.69 13.92
C ILE A 59 8.48 17.43 14.54
N VAL A 60 8.98 18.34 15.36
CA VAL A 60 10.27 18.20 16.04
C VAL A 60 10.28 16.97 16.96
N LYS A 61 9.22 16.74 17.74
CA LYS A 61 9.07 15.53 18.57
C LYS A 61 9.10 14.26 17.73
N ARG A 62 8.37 14.22 16.61
CA ARG A 62 8.37 13.05 15.70
C ARG A 62 9.73 12.80 15.09
N LEU A 63 10.44 13.84 14.68
CA LEU A 63 11.80 13.72 14.15
C LEU A 63 12.76 13.20 15.22
N ALA A 64 12.71 13.76 16.43
CA ALA A 64 13.52 13.29 17.55
C ALA A 64 13.23 11.82 17.92
N ALA A 65 11.95 11.42 17.93
CA ALA A 65 11.55 10.04 18.16
C ALA A 65 12.08 9.10 17.06
N ARG A 66 11.98 9.51 15.79
CA ARG A 66 12.52 8.75 14.65
C ARG A 66 14.04 8.62 14.71
N GLU A 67 14.74 9.68 15.10
CA GLU A 67 16.20 9.63 15.30
C GLU A 67 16.59 8.75 16.48
N ALA A 68 15.87 8.83 17.60
CA ALA A 68 16.08 7.95 18.74
C ALA A 68 15.89 6.49 18.33
N GLN A 69 14.80 6.16 17.61
CA GLN A 69 14.57 4.83 17.05
C GLN A 69 15.66 4.38 16.07
N ARG A 70 16.23 5.29 15.26
CA ARG A 70 17.37 4.96 14.40
C ARG A 70 18.63 4.63 15.20
N LYS A 71 18.82 5.22 16.38
CA LYS A 71 19.96 5.01 17.27
C LYS A 71 19.80 3.77 18.14
N THR A 72 18.60 3.51 18.67
CA THR A 72 18.29 2.31 19.49
C THR A 72 17.88 1.11 18.67
N GLY A 73 17.55 1.30 17.39
CA GLY A 73 17.29 0.23 16.46
C GLY A 73 18.54 -0.63 16.35
N ASN A 74 18.55 -1.74 17.08
CA ASN A 74 19.37 -2.90 16.77
C ASN A 74 18.99 -3.29 15.34
N LYS A 75 19.70 -2.71 14.36
CA LYS A 75 19.70 -3.19 13.00
C LYS A 75 20.33 -4.57 13.11
N ARG A 76 19.52 -5.57 13.44
CA ARG A 76 19.89 -6.97 13.23
C ARG A 76 20.35 -6.99 11.80
N LYS A 77 21.65 -7.18 11.58
CA LYS A 77 22.17 -7.43 10.25
C LYS A 77 21.44 -8.69 9.83
N VAL A 78 20.45 -8.52 8.94
CA VAL A 78 19.76 -9.66 8.37
C VAL A 78 20.84 -10.31 7.52
N GLU A 79 21.40 -11.40 8.04
CA GLU A 79 22.35 -12.18 7.29
C GLU A 79 21.66 -12.67 6.02
N PRO A 80 22.36 -12.67 4.88
CA PRO A 80 21.79 -13.16 3.64
C PRO A 80 21.39 -14.63 3.83
N LEU A 81 20.22 -14.99 3.33
CA LEU A 81 19.69 -16.34 3.41
C LEU A 81 20.72 -17.34 2.82
N LEU A 82 20.97 -18.43 3.54
CA LEU A 82 21.96 -19.46 3.19
C LEU A 82 23.38 -18.89 2.97
N GLY A 83 23.74 -17.81 3.69
CA GLY A 83 25.06 -17.18 3.58
C GLY A 83 25.27 -16.45 2.25
N GLY A 84 24.20 -16.12 1.52
CA GLY A 84 24.28 -15.44 0.24
C GLY A 84 24.60 -16.36 -0.94
N LYS A 85 24.48 -17.67 -0.77
CA LYS A 85 24.60 -18.62 -1.89
C LYS A 85 23.47 -18.40 -2.89
N ASP A 86 23.85 -18.32 -4.15
CA ASP A 86 22.96 -18.28 -5.30
C ASP A 86 22.90 -19.69 -5.91
N PHE A 87 21.71 -20.08 -6.37
CA PHE A 87 21.47 -21.34 -7.06
C PHE A 87 20.93 -21.02 -8.45
N ASP A 88 21.50 -21.65 -9.47
CA ASP A 88 21.12 -21.46 -10.88
C ASP A 88 19.97 -22.40 -11.30
N ASP A 89 19.16 -22.84 -10.33
CA ASP A 89 18.04 -23.75 -10.53
C ASP A 89 16.69 -23.02 -10.71
N TYR A 90 16.68 -21.69 -10.58
CA TYR A 90 15.49 -20.84 -10.63
C TYR A 90 14.41 -21.22 -9.59
N LEU A 91 14.83 -21.76 -8.45
CA LEU A 91 13.96 -22.08 -7.32
C LEU A 91 14.11 -21.05 -6.19
N THR A 92 13.04 -20.89 -5.41
CA THR A 92 13.06 -20.05 -4.20
C THR A 92 13.96 -20.67 -3.14
N ARG A 93 14.82 -19.87 -2.51
CA ARG A 93 15.78 -20.35 -1.50
C ARG A 93 15.16 -20.92 -0.21
N VAL A 94 13.90 -20.59 0.08
CA VAL A 94 13.23 -21.03 1.32
C VAL A 94 12.47 -22.34 1.10
N LEU A 95 11.68 -22.44 0.02
CA LEU A 95 10.78 -23.56 -0.22
C LEU A 95 11.24 -24.47 -1.35
N SER A 96 12.31 -24.11 -2.06
CA SER A 96 12.78 -24.81 -3.26
C SER A 96 11.67 -24.99 -4.29
N ARG A 97 10.80 -23.98 -4.43
CA ARG A 97 9.68 -23.95 -5.38
C ARG A 97 9.87 -22.86 -6.40
N GLU A 98 9.34 -23.06 -7.59
CA GLU A 98 9.24 -22.02 -8.60
C GLU A 98 8.34 -20.89 -8.10
N SER A 99 8.78 -19.65 -8.32
CA SER A 99 8.00 -18.46 -8.00
C SER A 99 8.39 -17.30 -8.92
N ILE A 100 7.43 -16.43 -9.21
CA ILE A 100 7.66 -15.16 -9.93
C ILE A 100 8.40 -14.12 -9.07
N TRP A 101 8.53 -14.37 -7.77
CA TRP A 101 9.16 -13.46 -6.80
C TRP A 101 10.65 -13.73 -6.57
N ILE A 102 11.27 -14.56 -7.41
CA ILE A 102 12.70 -14.87 -7.28
C ILE A 102 13.51 -13.64 -7.73
N PRO A 103 14.42 -13.14 -6.88
CA PRO A 103 15.37 -12.10 -7.27
C PRO A 103 16.48 -12.76 -8.10
N SER A 104 16.18 -13.20 -9.33
CA SER A 104 17.22 -13.70 -10.23
C SER A 104 17.88 -12.53 -10.94
N ILE A 105 19.21 -12.49 -10.85
CA ILE A 105 20.06 -11.58 -11.63
C ILE A 105 20.10 -12.02 -13.10
N ALA A 106 19.87 -13.31 -13.36
CA ALA A 106 19.76 -13.88 -14.70
C ALA A 106 18.29 -14.03 -15.13
N GLU A 107 18.00 -13.60 -16.35
CA GLU A 107 16.71 -13.87 -17.01
C GLU A 107 16.56 -15.38 -17.25
N ARG A 108 15.44 -15.94 -16.81
CA ARG A 108 15.12 -17.35 -17.06
C ARG A 108 14.85 -17.53 -18.56
N PRO A 109 15.58 -18.40 -19.29
CA PRO A 109 15.50 -18.44 -20.76
C PRO A 109 14.15 -18.92 -21.30
N ASP A 110 13.41 -19.71 -20.52
CA ASP A 110 12.09 -20.25 -20.86
C ASP A 110 10.94 -19.31 -20.47
N ARG A 111 11.20 -18.21 -19.75
CA ARG A 111 10.15 -17.34 -19.21
C ARG A 111 10.60 -15.88 -19.04
N PRO A 112 9.83 -14.92 -19.59
CA PRO A 112 10.13 -13.51 -19.38
C PRO A 112 9.95 -13.10 -17.91
N GLN A 113 10.94 -12.40 -17.37
CA GLN A 113 10.86 -11.78 -16.04
C GLN A 113 10.01 -10.51 -16.12
N ALA A 114 9.02 -10.37 -15.23
CA ALA A 114 8.20 -9.15 -15.19
C ALA A 114 9.02 -7.98 -14.63
N PRO A 115 8.95 -6.78 -15.26
CA PRO A 115 9.53 -5.58 -14.66
C PRO A 115 8.69 -5.15 -13.44
N TRP A 116 9.28 -4.29 -12.60
CA TRP A 116 8.52 -3.62 -11.55
C TRP A 116 7.39 -2.77 -12.16
N PRO A 117 6.23 -2.70 -11.51
CA PRO A 117 5.09 -1.95 -12.00
C PRO A 117 5.40 -0.45 -12.11
N CYS A 118 4.84 0.17 -13.14
CA CYS A 118 5.01 1.60 -13.35
C CYS A 118 4.08 2.43 -12.44
N GLN A 119 4.32 3.73 -12.37
CA GLN A 119 3.51 4.64 -11.56
C GLN A 119 2.01 4.61 -11.96
N ASP A 120 1.72 4.52 -13.26
CA ASP A 120 0.35 4.47 -13.77
C ASP A 120 -0.38 3.19 -13.36
N GLU A 121 0.32 2.05 -13.38
CA GLU A 121 -0.19 0.77 -12.89
C GLU A 121 -0.52 0.84 -11.40
N LEU A 122 0.40 1.34 -10.58
CA LEU A 122 0.21 1.51 -9.14
C LEU A 122 -0.96 2.43 -8.82
N GLN A 123 -1.10 3.52 -9.57
CA GLN A 123 -2.20 4.46 -9.37
C GLN A 123 -3.54 3.86 -9.79
N HIS A 124 -3.57 3.10 -10.90
CA HIS A 124 -4.77 2.43 -11.38
C HIS A 124 -5.25 1.35 -10.41
N GLU A 125 -4.38 0.38 -10.10
CA GLU A 125 -4.74 -0.80 -9.30
C GLU A 125 -4.92 -0.49 -7.81
N GLY A 126 -4.31 0.61 -7.35
CA GLY A 126 -4.47 1.15 -6.00
C GLY A 126 -5.54 2.23 -5.91
N SER A 127 -5.14 3.48 -6.16
CA SER A 127 -5.96 4.65 -5.82
C SER A 127 -7.24 4.76 -6.64
N HIS A 128 -7.22 4.40 -7.92
CA HIS A 128 -8.41 4.49 -8.77
C HIS A 128 -9.44 3.41 -8.46
N ARG A 129 -9.01 2.17 -8.20
CA ARG A 129 -9.93 1.09 -7.80
C ARG A 129 -10.67 1.38 -6.49
N ASN A 130 -9.97 1.96 -5.52
CA ASN A 130 -10.59 2.41 -4.26
C ASN A 130 -11.69 3.46 -4.45
N LYS A 131 -11.58 4.32 -5.48
CA LYS A 131 -12.63 5.31 -5.80
C LYS A 131 -13.86 4.67 -6.44
N SER A 132 -13.69 3.53 -7.11
CA SER A 132 -14.75 2.77 -7.78
C SER A 132 -15.41 1.72 -6.87
N GLY A 133 -15.13 1.73 -5.56
CA GLY A 133 -15.72 0.80 -4.59
C GLY A 133 -15.04 -0.58 -4.54
N PHE A 134 -13.90 -0.76 -5.22
CA PHE A 134 -13.12 -1.99 -5.17
C PHE A 134 -11.92 -1.87 -4.23
N SER A 135 -11.58 -2.95 -3.53
CA SER A 135 -10.37 -3.04 -2.70
C SER A 135 -9.11 -2.85 -3.52
N ARG A 136 -8.08 -2.24 -2.93
CA ARG A 136 -6.77 -2.06 -3.57
C ARG A 136 -6.10 -3.42 -3.81
N PHE A 137 -5.52 -3.62 -4.99
CA PHE A 137 -4.68 -4.77 -5.28
C PHE A 137 -3.31 -4.29 -5.77
N ALA A 138 -2.28 -5.11 -5.56
CA ALA A 138 -1.01 -4.89 -6.21
C ALA A 138 -1.17 -5.12 -7.73
N PRO A 139 -0.50 -4.33 -8.59
CA PRO A 139 -0.51 -4.60 -10.01
C PRO A 139 -0.01 -6.01 -10.32
N LEU A 140 -0.71 -6.69 -11.23
CA LEU A 140 -0.33 -8.02 -11.67
C LEU A 140 0.98 -7.96 -12.48
N PRO A 141 1.91 -8.91 -12.28
CA PRO A 141 3.15 -8.97 -13.08
C PRO A 141 2.86 -9.14 -14.57
N ARG A 142 3.44 -8.30 -15.42
CA ARG A 142 3.21 -8.29 -16.88
C ARG A 142 4.46 -8.59 -17.67
N VAL A 143 4.27 -9.17 -18.86
CA VAL A 143 5.37 -9.45 -19.79
C VAL A 143 6.03 -8.13 -20.19
N PRO A 144 7.37 -8.06 -20.25
CA PRO A 144 8.08 -6.90 -20.78
C PRO A 144 7.53 -6.50 -22.14
N GLY A 145 7.21 -5.22 -22.29
CA GLY A 145 6.71 -4.64 -23.53
C GLY A 145 7.54 -3.43 -23.93
N ASN A 146 7.47 -3.07 -25.22
CA ASN A 146 8.07 -1.82 -25.70
C ASN A 146 7.40 -0.60 -25.03
N ALA A 147 8.12 0.53 -25.01
CA ALA A 147 7.65 1.76 -24.39
C ALA A 147 6.37 2.33 -25.03
N THR A 148 6.09 1.96 -26.29
CA THR A 148 4.93 2.45 -27.05
C THR A 148 3.64 1.66 -26.76
N VAL A 149 3.71 0.42 -26.28
CA VAL A 149 2.52 -0.34 -25.90
C VAL A 149 2.07 0.04 -24.50
N ASN A 150 0.82 0.48 -24.41
CA ASN A 150 0.15 0.78 -23.15
C ASN A 150 0.20 -0.44 -22.22
N TRP A 151 0.55 -0.22 -20.97
CA TRP A 151 0.67 -1.29 -19.98
C TRP A 151 -0.58 -2.15 -19.83
N LYS A 152 -1.78 -1.57 -20.02
CA LYS A 152 -3.06 -2.30 -19.96
C LYS A 152 -3.20 -3.38 -21.02
N GLN A 153 -2.53 -3.20 -22.15
CA GLN A 153 -2.57 -4.13 -23.28
C GLN A 153 -1.50 -5.24 -23.17
N ARG A 154 -0.58 -5.14 -22.20
CA ARG A 154 0.48 -6.14 -22.02
C ARG A 154 -0.08 -7.38 -21.34
N ALA A 155 0.26 -8.56 -21.85
CA ALA A 155 -0.14 -9.82 -21.24
C ALA A 155 0.43 -9.96 -19.81
N GLN A 156 -0.29 -10.65 -18.94
CA GLN A 156 0.20 -11.00 -17.62
C GLN A 156 1.21 -12.14 -17.73
N VAL A 157 2.25 -12.13 -16.89
CA VAL A 157 3.17 -13.27 -16.76
C VAL A 157 2.41 -14.40 -16.05
N LYS A 158 2.58 -15.63 -16.53
CA LYS A 158 1.74 -16.79 -16.19
C LYS A 158 1.56 -17.16 -14.70
N GLN A 159 2.11 -16.51 -13.67
CA GLN A 159 2.18 -17.07 -12.30
C GLN A 159 2.74 -18.53 -12.25
N PHE A 160 3.09 -19.03 -11.07
CA PHE A 160 3.31 -20.46 -10.85
C PHE A 160 2.20 -20.93 -9.92
N SER A 161 1.97 -22.24 -9.82
CA SER A 161 0.94 -22.81 -8.93
C SER A 161 1.07 -22.32 -7.49
N PHE A 162 2.31 -22.05 -7.04
CA PHE A 162 2.57 -21.49 -5.72
C PHE A 162 2.20 -20.00 -5.57
N ASP A 163 2.25 -19.23 -6.66
CA ASP A 163 1.97 -17.78 -6.66
C ASP A 163 0.52 -17.44 -6.99
N GLU A 164 -0.30 -18.44 -7.32
CA GLU A 164 -1.72 -18.26 -7.61
C GLU A 164 -2.47 -17.84 -6.35
N ILE A 165 -3.04 -16.63 -6.36
CA ILE A 165 -3.79 -16.06 -5.23
C ILE A 165 -5.15 -15.59 -5.72
N GLY A 166 -6.19 -15.87 -4.94
CA GLY A 166 -7.52 -15.28 -5.15
C GLY A 166 -8.27 -15.84 -6.35
N LEU A 167 -7.90 -17.03 -6.84
CA LEU A 167 -8.82 -17.80 -7.67
C LEU A 167 -10.11 -18.01 -6.86
N PRO A 168 -11.28 -17.64 -7.39
CA PRO A 168 -12.52 -18.04 -6.75
C PRO A 168 -12.46 -19.56 -6.64
N VAL A 169 -12.60 -20.09 -5.42
CA VAL A 169 -12.79 -21.52 -5.20
C VAL A 169 -14.01 -21.88 -6.04
N THR A 170 -13.74 -22.40 -7.23
CA THR A 170 -14.79 -22.95 -8.04
C THR A 170 -15.11 -24.21 -7.26
N THR A 171 -16.29 -24.27 -6.64
CA THR A 171 -16.85 -25.47 -6.02
C THR A 171 -17.08 -26.52 -7.10
N LYS A 172 -16.02 -26.95 -7.76
CA LYS A 172 -15.86 -28.33 -8.13
C LYS A 172 -15.18 -28.89 -6.91
N GLU A 173 -15.94 -29.61 -6.09
CA GLU A 173 -15.35 -30.52 -5.12
C GLU A 173 -14.31 -31.33 -5.90
N GLU A 174 -13.03 -30.98 -5.75
CA GLU A 174 -11.98 -31.95 -5.99
C GLU A 174 -12.30 -33.05 -5.00
N GLN A 175 -12.95 -34.11 -5.48
CA GLN A 175 -12.88 -35.38 -4.79
C GLN A 175 -11.40 -35.63 -4.64
N LEU A 176 -10.88 -35.41 -3.44
CA LEU A 176 -9.56 -35.86 -3.07
C LEU A 176 -9.57 -37.35 -3.41
N GLU A 177 -8.88 -37.74 -4.49
CA GLU A 177 -8.59 -39.14 -4.73
C GLU A 177 -7.77 -39.57 -3.53
N ILE A 178 -8.43 -40.22 -2.57
CA ILE A 178 -7.75 -40.71 -1.39
C ILE A 178 -6.88 -41.86 -1.89
N ASP A 179 -5.59 -41.59 -1.98
CA ASP A 179 -4.59 -42.59 -2.31
C ASP A 179 -4.65 -43.71 -1.26
N GLU A 180 -5.09 -44.90 -1.69
CA GLU A 180 -5.27 -46.05 -0.81
C GLU A 180 -3.95 -46.49 -0.17
N GLU A 181 -2.80 -46.24 -0.83
CA GLU A 181 -1.48 -46.50 -0.24
C GLU A 181 -1.19 -45.53 0.92
N LEU A 182 -1.57 -44.26 0.78
CA LEU A 182 -1.41 -43.25 1.83
C LEU A 182 -2.31 -43.55 3.05
N LEU A 183 -3.54 -43.99 2.82
CA LEU A 183 -4.49 -44.44 3.86
C LEU A 183 -3.94 -45.64 4.65
N MET A 184 -3.29 -46.58 3.96
CA MET A 184 -2.67 -47.74 4.57
C MET A 184 -1.47 -47.34 5.45
N LEU A 185 -0.66 -46.37 5.01
CA LEU A 185 0.52 -45.89 5.74
C LEU A 185 0.19 -45.02 6.96
N ILE A 186 -0.83 -44.17 6.86
CA ILE A 186 -1.26 -43.26 7.94
C ILE A 186 -2.13 -44.02 8.97
N GLY A 187 -2.86 -45.03 8.51
CA GLY A 187 -3.73 -45.87 9.34
C GLY A 187 -5.14 -45.30 9.48
N TYR A 188 -6.13 -46.14 9.19
CA TYR A 188 -7.56 -45.79 9.22
C TYR A 188 -8.07 -45.25 10.56
N ALA A 189 -7.40 -45.60 11.67
CA ALA A 189 -7.79 -45.15 13.01
C ALA A 189 -7.55 -43.65 13.20
N LEU A 190 -6.43 -43.12 12.70
CA LEU A 190 -6.06 -41.71 12.83
C LEU A 190 -6.99 -40.81 12.00
N MET A 191 -7.31 -41.23 10.78
CA MET A 191 -8.20 -40.47 9.90
C MET A 191 -9.61 -40.36 10.49
N LYS A 192 -10.09 -41.42 11.15
CA LYS A 192 -11.41 -41.43 11.79
C LYS A 192 -11.50 -40.49 13.02
N GLU A 193 -10.38 -40.16 13.65
CA GLU A 193 -10.35 -39.18 14.74
C GLU A 193 -10.30 -37.72 14.25
N LEU A 194 -9.73 -37.48 13.06
CA LEU A 194 -9.63 -36.13 12.48
C LEU A 194 -10.94 -35.63 11.86
N ASP A 195 -11.84 -36.54 11.50
CA ASP A 195 -13.17 -36.23 10.93
C ASP A 195 -14.26 -35.94 12.00
N ASN A 196 -13.93 -35.96 13.29
CA ASN A 196 -14.79 -35.54 14.42
C ASN A 196 -14.46 -34.12 14.88
#